data_AF-A0A8T3SN06-F1
#
_entry.id   AF-A0A8T3SN06-F1
#
_cell.length_a   1.000
_cell.length_b   1.000
_cell.length_c   1.000
_cell.angle_alpha   90.00
_cell.angle_beta   90.00
_cell.angle_gamma   90.00
#
_symmetry.space_group_name_H-M   'P 1'
#
loop_
_entity.id
_entity.type
_entity.pdbx_description
1 polymer ?
#
loop_
_entity_poly.entity_id
_entity_poly.type
_entity_poly.pdbx_seq_one_letter_code
_entity_poly.pdbx_strand_id
1 'polypeptide(L)'
;SERLPLPRVPGAYLITADGAPALYVERGGRGLVMLPALADEETASLVLAALPRLVAPSGPLKELRLERVDRAPPAESALADALRGLGFRPSYRSWLLRP
;
A
#
# COMPACT_ATOMS: atom_id res chain seq x y z
N SER A 1 4.38 -5.61 -19.93
CA SER A 1 3.41 -4.50 -19.80
C SER A 1 4.17 -3.29 -19.35
N GLU A 2 4.22 -2.25 -20.18
CA GLU A 2 4.95 -1.01 -19.90
C GLU A 2 4.30 -0.31 -18.69
N ARG A 3 5.06 -0.05 -17.63
CA ARG A 3 4.55 0.71 -16.48
C ARG A 3 4.60 2.18 -16.85
N LEU A 4 3.44 2.83 -16.89
CA LEU A 4 3.37 4.29 -16.96
C LEU A 4 4.16 4.90 -15.78
N PRO A 5 4.86 6.03 -15.99
CA PRO A 5 5.59 6.69 -14.93
C PRO A 5 4.66 7.02 -13.76
N LEU A 6 5.10 6.70 -12.53
CA LEU A 6 4.33 6.99 -11.32
C LEU A 6 4.30 8.51 -11.10
N PRO A 7 3.12 9.13 -10.97
CA PRO A 7 3.04 10.58 -10.83
C PRO A 7 3.51 11.02 -9.44
N ARG A 8 4.42 12.00 -9.37
CA ARG A 8 4.82 12.60 -8.09
C ARG A 8 3.81 13.67 -7.68
N VAL A 9 2.82 13.27 -6.87
CA VAL A 9 1.73 14.16 -6.42
C VAL A 9 1.69 14.29 -4.89
N PRO A 10 1.27 15.45 -4.34
CA PRO A 10 1.09 15.61 -2.91
C PRO A 10 0.14 14.57 -2.32
N GLY A 11 0.52 14.01 -1.17
CA GLY A 11 -0.27 13.01 -0.45
C GLY A 11 -0.18 11.58 -1.02
N ALA A 12 0.68 11.34 -2.01
CA ALA A 12 1.16 10.01 -2.36
C ALA A 12 2.47 9.70 -1.63
N TYR A 13 2.73 8.43 -1.37
CA TYR A 13 3.91 7.97 -0.62
C TYR A 13 4.64 6.88 -1.40
N LEU A 14 5.97 6.89 -1.33
CA LEU A 14 6.81 5.83 -1.85
C LEU A 14 7.51 5.16 -0.67
N ILE A 15 7.28 3.87 -0.49
CA ILE A 15 7.97 3.05 0.49
C ILE A 15 9.14 2.37 -0.21
N THR A 16 10.33 2.52 0.37
CA THR A 16 11.58 1.95 -0.13
C THR A 16 12.12 0.92 0.84
N ALA A 17 12.80 -0.10 0.33
CA ALA A 17 13.67 -0.99 1.09
C ALA A 17 15.10 -0.80 0.58
N ASP A 18 16.03 -0.44 1.46
CA ASP A 18 17.45 -0.20 1.10
C ASP A 18 17.64 0.74 -0.10
N GLY A 19 16.83 1.80 -0.17
CA GLY A 19 16.84 2.78 -1.27
C GLY A 19 16.16 2.31 -2.56
N ALA A 20 15.78 1.03 -2.67
CA ALA A 20 15.01 0.51 -3.78
C ALA A 20 13.51 0.79 -3.59
N PRO A 21 12.80 1.33 -4.59
CA PRO A 21 11.37 1.57 -4.51
C PRO A 21 10.59 0.24 -4.54
N ALA A 22 9.76 0.01 -3.52
CA ALA A 22 9.07 -1.26 -3.32
C ALA A 22 7.53 -1.13 -3.40
N LEU A 23 6.96 -0.08 -2.80
CA LEU A 23 5.51 0.12 -2.82
C LEU A 23 5.17 1.59 -3.01
N TYR A 24 4.32 1.88 -3.98
CA TYR A 24 3.75 3.21 -4.15
C TYR A 24 2.33 3.23 -3.60
N VAL A 25 2.08 4.15 -2.66
CA VAL A 25 0.77 4.43 -2.09
C VAL A 25 0.21 5.63 -2.83
N GLU A 26 -0.86 5.43 -3.57
CA GLU A 26 -1.53 6.49 -4.30
C GLU A 26 -2.09 7.55 -3.36
N ARG A 27 -2.31 8.75 -3.91
CA ARG A 27 -2.78 9.92 -3.16
C ARG A 27 -3.95 9.60 -2.24
N GLY A 28 -3.79 9.95 -0.97
CA GLY A 28 -4.82 9.77 0.06
C GLY A 28 -5.03 8.33 0.49
N GLY A 29 -4.08 7.43 0.21
CA GLY A 29 -4.15 6.03 0.65
C GLY A 29 -5.22 5.20 -0.06
N ARG A 30 -5.52 5.54 -1.33
CA ARG A 30 -6.61 4.91 -2.10
C ARG A 30 -6.21 3.69 -2.91
N GLY A 31 -4.93 3.49 -3.14
CA GLY A 31 -4.47 2.30 -3.83
C GLY A 31 -2.99 2.06 -3.65
N LEU A 32 -2.62 0.82 -3.94
CA LEU A 32 -1.25 0.35 -3.88
C LEU A 32 -0.79 -0.05 -5.28
N VAL A 33 0.45 0.30 -5.60
CA VAL A 33 1.15 -0.19 -6.79
C VAL A 33 2.42 -0.91 -6.35
N MET A 34 2.52 -2.19 -6.70
CA MET A 34 3.68 -3.01 -6.36
C MET A 34 4.84 -2.71 -7.32
N LEU A 35 6.02 -2.48 -6.77
CA LEU A 35 7.25 -2.19 -7.52
C LEU A 35 8.19 -3.39 -7.45
N PRO A 36 9.18 -3.51 -8.37
CA PRO A 36 9.99 -4.73 -8.52
C PRO A 36 10.60 -5.26 -7.22
N ALA A 37 11.04 -4.39 -6.31
CA ALA A 37 11.63 -4.81 -5.04
C ALA A 37 10.66 -5.58 -4.13
N LEU A 38 9.34 -5.38 -4.29
CA LEU A 38 8.32 -6.10 -3.51
C LEU A 38 8.13 -7.56 -3.97
N ALA A 39 8.77 -7.99 -5.05
CA ALA A 39 8.68 -9.38 -5.50
C ALA A 39 9.49 -10.34 -4.60
N ASP A 40 10.44 -9.81 -3.83
CA ASP A 40 11.17 -10.53 -2.80
C ASP A 40 10.33 -10.61 -1.50
N GLU A 41 10.19 -11.81 -0.93
CA GLU A 41 9.26 -12.07 0.18
C GLU A 41 9.68 -11.41 1.50
N GLU A 42 10.98 -11.37 1.77
CA GLU A 42 11.55 -10.69 2.94
C GLU A 42 11.32 -9.17 2.83
N THR A 43 11.64 -8.61 1.66
CA THR A 43 11.37 -7.21 1.33
C THR A 43 9.89 -6.88 1.43
N ALA A 44 9.01 -7.73 0.89
CA ALA A 44 7.56 -7.52 0.95
C ALA A 44 7.07 -7.43 2.39
N SER A 45 7.50 -8.35 3.26
CA SER A 45 7.12 -8.36 4.67
C SER A 45 7.52 -7.08 5.39
N LEU A 46 8.76 -6.62 5.20
CA LEU A 46 9.27 -5.38 5.79
C LEU A 46 8.54 -4.14 5.28
N VAL A 47 8.31 -4.07 3.97
CA VAL A 47 7.67 -2.92 3.31
C VAL A 47 6.20 -2.81 3.70
N LEU A 48 5.47 -3.92 3.73
CA LEU A 48 4.06 -3.92 4.13
C LEU A 48 3.88 -3.56 5.60
N ALA A 49 4.79 -3.98 6.48
CA ALA A 49 4.80 -3.60 7.89
C ALA A 49 4.97 -2.09 8.13
N ALA A 50 5.37 -1.31 7.12
CA ALA A 50 5.41 0.14 7.20
C ALA A 50 4.03 0.81 6.98
N LEU A 51 3.04 0.13 6.39
CA LEU A 51 1.72 0.71 6.09
C LEU A 51 0.99 1.27 7.33
N PRO A 52 0.95 0.58 8.50
CA PRO A 52 0.32 1.13 9.70
C PRO A 52 0.95 2.44 10.20
N ARG A 53 2.25 2.69 9.91
CA ARG A 53 2.92 3.94 10.30
C ARG A 53 2.33 5.15 9.58
N LEU A 54 1.71 4.96 8.41
CA LEU A 54 1.05 6.04 7.68
C LEU A 54 -0.18 6.57 8.40
N VAL A 55 -0.82 5.75 9.25
CA VAL A 55 -2.08 6.07 9.95
C VAL A 55 -1.94 6.14 11.46
N ALA A 56 -0.72 5.97 11.99
CA ALA A 56 -0.42 6.16 13.40
C ALA A 56 -0.81 7.59 13.88
N PRO A 57 -0.92 7.85 15.19
CA PRO A 57 -1.31 9.18 15.70
C PRO A 57 -0.48 10.37 15.18
N SER A 58 0.81 10.16 14.91
CA SER A 58 1.72 11.14 14.28
C SER A 58 1.93 10.92 12.78
N GLY A 59 1.20 9.96 12.20
CA GLY A 59 1.24 9.60 10.81
C GLY A 59 0.58 10.66 9.92
N PRO A 60 0.94 10.70 8.63
CA PRO A 60 0.47 11.73 7.73
C PRO A 60 -0.97 11.51 7.20
N LEU A 61 -1.57 10.33 7.45
CA LEU A 61 -2.92 9.98 7.01
C LEU A 61 -3.81 9.64 8.22
N LYS A 62 -5.11 9.91 8.09
CA LYS A 62 -6.11 9.53 9.12
C LYS A 62 -6.58 8.08 8.99
N GLU A 63 -6.58 7.57 7.76
CA GLU A 63 -6.95 6.19 7.42
C GLU A 63 -6.28 5.81 6.09
N LEU A 64 -6.14 4.51 5.84
CA LEU A 64 -5.93 3.96 4.50
C LEU A 64 -7.25 3.34 4.06
N ARG A 65 -7.76 3.78 2.91
CA ARG A 65 -8.99 3.27 2.29
C ARG A 65 -8.64 2.71 0.92
N LEU A 66 -8.12 1.49 0.92
CA LEU A 66 -7.66 0.84 -0.30
C LEU A 66 -8.86 0.45 -1.16
N GLU A 67 -8.99 1.09 -2.32
CA GLU A 67 -9.95 0.76 -3.36
C GLU A 67 -9.37 -0.25 -4.36
N ARG A 68 -8.03 -0.26 -4.50
CA ARG A 68 -7.31 -1.12 -5.45
C ARG A 68 -5.89 -1.46 -5.03
N VAL A 69 -5.40 -2.60 -5.50
CA VAL A 69 -3.99 -3.01 -5.48
C VAL A 69 -3.66 -3.46 -6.90
N ASP A 70 -2.70 -2.81 -7.57
CA ASP A 70 -2.36 -3.05 -8.98
C ASP A 70 -3.59 -3.11 -9.91
N ARG A 71 -4.51 -2.16 -9.71
CA ARG A 71 -5.79 -2.01 -10.45
C ARG A 71 -6.84 -3.11 -10.19
N ALA A 72 -6.55 -4.11 -9.35
CA ALA A 72 -7.53 -5.10 -8.90
C ALA A 72 -8.13 -4.73 -7.53
N PRO A 73 -9.33 -5.22 -7.18
CA PRO A 73 -9.85 -5.10 -5.82
C PRO A 73 -8.86 -5.70 -4.79
N PRO A 74 -8.71 -5.11 -3.58
CA PRO A 74 -7.76 -5.61 -2.59
C PRO A 74 -7.93 -7.09 -2.22
N ALA A 75 -9.19 -7.56 -2.21
CA ALA A 75 -9.54 -8.94 -1.91
C ALA A 75 -9.06 -9.95 -2.97
N GLU A 76 -8.83 -9.51 -4.20
CA GLU A 76 -8.37 -10.33 -5.33
C GLU A 76 -6.87 -10.18 -5.58
N SER A 77 -6.19 -9.36 -4.78
CA SER A 77 -4.76 -9.07 -4.94
C SER A 77 -3.88 -10.11 -4.27
N ALA A 78 -2.64 -10.27 -4.75
CA ALA A 78 -1.63 -11.10 -4.10
C ALA A 78 -1.30 -10.65 -2.66
N LEU A 79 -1.63 -9.41 -2.30
CA LEU A 79 -1.41 -8.86 -0.96
C LEU A 79 -2.58 -9.10 0.00
N ALA A 80 -3.67 -9.74 -0.43
CA ALA A 80 -4.90 -9.82 0.34
C ALA A 80 -4.68 -10.37 1.76
N ASP A 81 -3.97 -11.47 1.91
CA ASP A 81 -3.74 -12.08 3.22
C ASP A 81 -2.80 -11.27 4.10
N ALA A 82 -1.73 -10.71 3.52
CA ALA A 82 -0.82 -9.82 4.23
C ALA A 82 -1.54 -8.57 4.74
N LEU A 83 -2.39 -7.95 3.91
CA LEU A 83 -3.19 -6.78 4.28
C LEU A 83 -4.19 -7.13 5.40
N ARG A 84 -4.84 -8.30 5.36
CA ARG A 84 -5.69 -8.76 6.48
C ARG A 84 -4.89 -8.92 7.77
N GLY A 85 -3.69 -9.50 7.68
CA GLY A 85 -2.77 -9.67 8.81
C GLY A 85 -2.35 -8.35 9.45
N LEU A 86 -2.24 -7.28 8.65
CA LEU A 86 -1.96 -5.92 9.12
C LEU A 86 -3.18 -5.19 9.71
N GLY A 87 -4.34 -5.84 9.76
CA GLY A 87 -5.57 -5.29 10.34
C GLY A 87 -6.47 -4.58 9.35
N PHE A 88 -6.21 -4.63 8.03
CA PHE A 88 -7.17 -4.13 7.05
C PHE A 88 -8.48 -4.93 7.12
N ARG A 89 -9.60 -4.21 7.13
CA ARG A 89 -10.94 -4.81 7.16
C ARG A 89 -11.74 -4.43 5.92
N PRO A 90 -12.48 -5.38 5.31
CA PRO A 90 -13.42 -5.05 4.24
C PRO A 90 -14.44 -3.98 4.67
N SER A 91 -14.75 -3.09 3.75
CA SER A 91 -15.78 -2.07 3.81
C SER A 91 -16.48 -1.99 2.44
N TYR A 92 -17.46 -1.09 2.27
CA TYR A 92 -18.16 -0.97 0.99
C TYR A 92 -17.21 -0.58 -0.14
N ARG A 93 -16.90 -1.54 -1.04
CA ARG A 93 -15.99 -1.41 -2.20
C ARG A 93 -14.55 -1.01 -1.86
N SER A 94 -14.11 -1.15 -0.60
CA SER A 94 -12.74 -0.82 -0.18
C SER A 94 -12.31 -1.65 1.00
N TRP A 95 -11.02 -1.63 1.35
CA TRP A 95 -10.49 -2.12 2.62
C TRP A 95 -9.98 -0.96 3.46
N LEU A 96 -10.23 -0.99 4.76
CA LEU A 96 -9.92 0.08 5.70
C LEU A 96 -8.85 -0.34 6.69
N LEU A 97 -7.86 0.53 6.90
CA LEU A 97 -7.00 0.53 8.06
C LEU A 97 -7.11 1.88 8.77
N ARG A 98 -7.29 1.84 10.09
CA ARG A 98 -7.34 2.99 11.00
C ARG A 98 -6.37 2.72 12.15
N PRO A 99 -5.88 3.77 12.85
CA PRO A 99 -5.05 3.61 14.04
C PRO A 99 -5.75 2.75 15.12
#